data_AF-A0A523CAQ1-F1
#
_entry.id   AF-A0A523CAQ1-F1
#
_cell.length_a   1.000
_cell.length_b   1.000
_cell.length_c   1.000
_cell.angle_alpha   90.00
_cell.angle_beta   90.00
_cell.angle_gamma   90.00
#
_symmetry.space_group_name_H-M   'P 1'
#
loop_
_entity.id
_entity.type
_entity.pdbx_description
1 polymer ?
#
loop_
_entity_poly.entity_id
_entity_poly.type
_entity_poly.pdbx_seq_one_letter_code
_entity_poly.pdbx_strand_id
1 'polypeptide(L)'
;MVSIATIGPEGSNAWQAARQYNQGATIRLFPNLPTVFKAFIERKTDLALVPVFNTREGQVKEYSRLIKGMDTGFWQDNIVLPIHLSLGSLSATEPITMLLGKSGVLRQCEDYITNTYPEATLTTVHDLDAAVRDIKEQGLATHGIIESEEALRAYGLAIRAREIVPHNRTRYAVLGPNPAPRTGYDATVLVTTPIKDRVGILVDLLNEFTKRSINLIDMQTETDPQTQKLQFFIEFEGHLSDERVHVAIDRIEHQVIQEPGSVRVLGSFPRVDMRVKRIKTFGFIGSGDMSLWFAERLKSEGYETMITGRSSTLRPAEMIPQVDVVVICVPISATPAAITEYGPLLAENQALILLAGEAENVLHTALTHTKEGVEVLLVHNLWGPQAATMKDKNASVVRTARSGVLSSEFEAFLYKHGAKISHDAPGQHDLMMGVSQKLPTSISVALAMALKDNAIPPEDIGSHATLTSLYSILSMARVHSQNPRTYGEIMSTSGQGSRIVLSFAKNLEKITTMAEAGDIEALCAVIEENRRYLGEGFLKDRMQQALAVDATLGRVLSRD
;
A
#
# COMPACT_ATOMS: atom_id res chain seq x y z
N MET A 1 33.76 16.22 -12.31
CA MET A 1 33.12 16.19 -10.98
C MET A 1 31.72 16.75 -11.18
N VAL A 2 30.68 16.02 -10.75
CA VAL A 2 29.28 16.42 -10.98
C VAL A 2 28.96 17.67 -10.15
N SER A 3 28.22 18.61 -10.73
CA SER A 3 27.80 19.85 -10.08
C SER A 3 26.28 19.86 -9.83
N ILE A 4 25.87 20.26 -8.63
CA ILE A 4 24.47 20.28 -8.20
C ILE A 4 24.07 21.72 -7.84
N ALA A 5 23.10 22.30 -8.54
CA ALA A 5 22.46 23.55 -8.14
C ALA A 5 21.41 23.29 -7.06
N THR A 6 21.44 24.05 -5.97
CA THR A 6 20.40 24.01 -4.92
C THR A 6 20.25 25.38 -4.27
N ILE A 7 19.20 25.57 -3.49
CA ILE A 7 19.00 26.80 -2.72
C ILE A 7 20.01 26.83 -1.56
N GLY A 8 20.68 27.96 -1.36
CA GLY A 8 21.55 28.19 -0.20
C GLY A 8 20.77 28.58 1.06
N PRO A 9 21.45 28.99 2.13
CA PRO A 9 22.92 29.09 2.28
C PRO A 9 23.60 27.72 2.49
N GLU A 10 24.92 27.72 2.67
CA GLU A 10 25.67 26.54 3.13
C GLU A 10 25.21 26.12 4.53
N GLY A 11 25.19 24.82 4.79
CA GLY A 11 24.62 24.26 6.03
C GLY A 11 23.10 24.23 6.09
N SER A 12 22.37 24.87 5.15
CA SER A 12 20.91 24.75 5.07
C SER A 12 20.47 23.32 4.72
N ASN A 13 19.20 23.01 5.00
CA ASN A 13 18.63 21.69 4.70
C ASN A 13 18.77 21.29 3.22
N ALA A 14 18.61 22.23 2.29
CA ALA A 14 18.74 21.95 0.86
C ALA A 14 20.21 21.68 0.44
N TRP A 15 21.18 22.30 1.12
CA TRP A 15 22.60 21.99 0.98
C TRP A 15 22.94 20.61 1.56
N GLN A 16 22.42 20.30 2.75
CA GLN A 16 22.60 18.99 3.40
C GLN A 16 22.04 17.86 2.52
N ALA A 17 20.85 18.06 1.93
CA ALA A 17 20.25 17.11 0.99
C ALA A 17 21.15 16.88 -0.25
N ALA A 18 21.73 17.93 -0.82
CA ALA A 18 22.67 17.82 -1.93
C ALA A 18 23.96 17.09 -1.55
N ARG A 19 24.51 17.32 -0.35
CA ARG A 19 25.66 16.58 0.18
C ARG A 19 25.36 15.11 0.43
N GLN A 20 24.20 14.81 1.01
CA GLN A 20 23.79 13.43 1.26
C GLN A 20 23.55 12.67 -0.04
N TYR A 21 22.97 13.33 -1.05
CA TYR A 21 22.76 12.74 -2.37
C TYR A 21 24.08 12.37 -3.05
N ASN A 22 25.06 13.28 -3.05
CA ASN A 22 26.37 13.02 -3.61
C ASN A 22 27.48 13.76 -2.85
N GLN A 23 28.19 13.02 -1.99
CA GLN A 23 29.26 13.58 -1.17
C GLN A 23 30.40 14.19 -1.99
N GLY A 24 30.67 13.65 -3.19
CA GLY A 24 31.73 14.09 -4.09
C GLY A 24 31.32 15.18 -5.09
N ALA A 25 30.08 15.69 -5.02
CA ALA A 25 29.62 16.73 -5.94
C ALA A 25 30.06 18.14 -5.54
N THR A 26 30.24 19.00 -6.55
CA THR A 26 30.42 20.45 -6.36
C THR A 26 29.04 21.09 -6.21
N ILE A 27 28.68 21.51 -4.99
CA ILE A 27 27.39 22.17 -4.74
C ILE A 27 27.49 23.65 -5.10
N ARG A 28 26.55 24.14 -5.93
CA ARG A 28 26.40 25.56 -6.26
C ARG A 28 25.11 26.08 -5.63
N LEU A 29 25.27 27.08 -4.76
CA LEU A 29 24.18 27.65 -3.99
C LEU A 29 23.60 28.87 -4.70
N PHE A 30 22.28 28.96 -4.69
CA PHE A 30 21.53 30.06 -5.27
C PHE A 30 20.54 30.66 -4.26
N PRO A 31 20.18 31.94 -4.39
CA PRO A 31 19.31 32.60 -3.41
C PRO A 31 17.86 32.07 -3.43
N ASN A 32 17.36 31.62 -4.58
CA ASN A 32 15.97 31.22 -4.77
C ASN A 32 15.80 30.14 -5.85
N LEU A 33 14.63 29.49 -5.91
CA LEU A 33 14.35 28.44 -6.90
C LEU A 33 14.45 28.90 -8.36
N PRO A 34 13.95 30.07 -8.78
CA PRO A 34 14.06 30.52 -10.16
C PRO A 34 15.52 30.58 -10.66
N THR A 35 16.45 30.99 -9.80
CA THR A 35 17.88 31.04 -10.14
C THR A 35 18.53 29.64 -10.20
N VAL A 36 18.08 28.69 -9.37
CA VAL A 36 18.46 27.27 -9.48
C VAL A 36 18.00 26.69 -10.83
N PHE A 37 16.73 26.87 -11.18
CA PHE A 37 16.16 26.38 -12.44
C PHE A 37 16.85 27.00 -13.65
N LYS A 38 17.09 28.31 -13.62
CA LYS A 38 17.83 29.00 -14.69
C LYS A 38 19.23 28.42 -14.88
N ALA A 39 19.98 28.20 -13.80
CA ALA A 39 21.32 27.63 -13.89
C ALA A 39 21.31 26.21 -14.48
N PHE A 40 20.32 25.40 -14.13
CA PHE A 40 20.15 24.05 -14.66
C PHE A 40 19.75 24.05 -16.14
N ILE A 41 18.75 24.85 -16.54
CA ILE A 41 18.29 24.95 -17.94
C ILE A 41 19.41 25.49 -18.84
N GLU A 42 20.18 26.48 -18.37
CA GLU A 42 21.36 27.02 -19.08
C GLU A 42 22.58 26.08 -19.05
N ARG A 43 22.46 24.87 -18.49
CA ARG A 43 23.53 23.87 -18.34
C ARG A 43 24.78 24.39 -17.63
N LYS A 44 24.60 25.32 -16.70
CA LYS A 44 25.68 25.82 -15.81
C LYS A 44 25.98 24.84 -14.67
N THR A 45 25.06 23.92 -14.40
CA THR A 45 25.22 22.78 -13.49
C THR A 45 24.70 21.52 -14.15
N ASP A 46 25.22 20.37 -13.72
CA ASP A 46 24.82 19.07 -14.26
C ASP A 46 23.44 18.65 -13.75
N LEU A 47 23.17 18.93 -12.47
CA LEU A 47 21.93 18.59 -11.77
C LEU A 47 21.33 19.81 -11.06
N ALA A 48 20.03 19.74 -10.77
CA ALA A 48 19.38 20.60 -9.79
C ALA A 48 18.68 19.77 -8.71
N LEU A 49 18.83 20.18 -7.46
CA LEU A 49 18.13 19.59 -6.32
C LEU A 49 17.15 20.63 -5.78
N VAL A 50 15.85 20.31 -5.82
CA VAL A 50 14.78 21.25 -5.49
C VAL A 50 13.76 20.63 -4.54
N PRO A 51 13.32 21.32 -3.47
CA PRO A 51 12.26 20.82 -2.60
C PRO A 51 10.93 20.78 -3.38
N VAL A 52 10.25 19.63 -3.32
CA VAL A 52 8.97 19.40 -4.02
C VAL A 52 7.80 19.19 -3.07
N PHE A 53 8.07 18.65 -1.89
CA PHE A 53 7.05 18.39 -0.87
C PHE A 53 7.67 18.47 0.52
N ASN A 54 6.93 19.01 1.48
CA ASN A 54 7.28 19.01 2.89
C ASN A 54 6.09 18.53 3.74
N THR A 55 6.35 17.80 4.81
CA THR A 55 5.29 17.23 5.67
C THR A 55 4.44 18.28 6.40
N ARG A 56 4.94 19.51 6.56
CA ARG A 56 4.24 20.63 7.20
C ARG A 56 3.57 21.57 6.19
N GLU A 57 4.19 21.81 5.03
CA GLU A 57 3.65 22.71 4.00
C GLU A 57 2.85 22.04 2.89
N GLY A 58 2.96 20.71 2.75
CA GLY A 58 2.49 20.00 1.57
C GLY A 58 3.38 20.26 0.35
N GLN A 59 2.78 20.32 -0.85
CA GLN A 59 3.52 20.55 -2.09
C GLN A 59 4.12 21.96 -2.14
N VAL A 60 5.37 22.05 -2.60
CA VAL A 60 6.05 23.34 -2.82
C VAL A 60 5.51 24.00 -4.09
N LYS A 61 4.55 24.92 -3.95
CA LYS A 61 3.89 25.61 -5.08
C LYS A 61 4.86 26.31 -6.05
N GLU A 62 5.97 26.82 -5.54
CA GLU A 62 6.99 27.47 -6.37
C GLU A 62 7.64 26.49 -7.34
N TYR A 63 7.88 25.24 -6.91
CA TYR A 63 8.35 24.16 -7.79
C TYR A 63 7.31 23.87 -8.89
N SER A 64 6.04 23.68 -8.52
CA SER A 64 4.96 23.39 -9.47
C SER A 64 4.83 24.48 -10.54
N ARG A 65 5.03 25.75 -10.19
CA ARG A 65 5.05 26.84 -11.17
C ARG A 65 6.25 26.79 -12.11
N LEU A 66 7.45 26.55 -11.57
CA LEU A 66 8.70 26.60 -12.34
C LEU A 66 8.85 25.39 -13.27
N ILE A 67 8.47 24.21 -12.80
CA ILE A 67 8.63 22.97 -13.58
C ILE A 67 7.78 23.01 -14.86
N LYS A 68 6.65 23.74 -14.88
CA LYS A 68 5.80 23.92 -16.07
C LYS A 68 6.52 24.56 -17.25
N GLY A 69 7.35 25.56 -16.99
CA GLY A 69 8.10 26.29 -18.02
C GLY A 69 9.41 25.62 -18.42
N MET A 70 9.70 24.44 -17.88
CA MET A 70 10.91 23.70 -18.17
C MET A 70 10.67 22.74 -19.35
N ASP A 71 11.22 23.06 -20.51
CA ASP A 71 11.12 22.22 -21.72
C ASP A 71 12.22 21.16 -21.83
N THR A 72 13.25 21.27 -20.99
CA THR A 72 14.43 20.37 -21.03
C THR A 72 14.79 19.88 -19.64
N GLY A 73 15.22 18.61 -19.57
CA GLY A 73 15.54 17.94 -18.31
C GLY A 73 14.39 17.06 -17.81
N PHE A 74 14.75 16.14 -16.93
CA PHE A 74 13.88 15.13 -16.37
C PHE A 74 14.05 15.06 -14.86
N TRP A 75 12.96 14.76 -14.17
CA TRP A 75 13.05 14.27 -12.81
C TRP A 75 13.63 12.86 -12.85
N GLN A 76 14.85 12.69 -12.33
CA GLN A 76 15.57 11.41 -12.43
C GLN A 76 15.73 10.70 -11.08
N ASP A 77 15.64 11.42 -9.96
CA ASP A 77 15.83 10.84 -8.63
C ASP A 77 15.18 11.68 -7.52
N ASN A 78 15.17 11.15 -6.30
CA ASN A 78 14.65 11.82 -5.12
C ASN A 78 15.48 11.55 -3.87
N ILE A 79 15.47 12.50 -2.95
CA ILE A 79 15.97 12.30 -1.60
C ILE A 79 14.99 12.88 -0.58
N VAL A 80 14.75 12.12 0.50
CA VAL A 80 13.95 12.57 1.64
C VAL A 80 14.90 12.87 2.79
N LEU A 81 14.87 14.10 3.28
CA LEU A 81 15.69 14.54 4.41
C LEU A 81 14.79 14.82 5.62
N PRO A 82 15.08 14.24 6.80
CA PRO A 82 14.56 14.74 8.07
C PRO A 82 15.02 16.17 8.33
N ILE A 83 14.08 17.06 8.62
CA ILE A 83 14.34 18.49 8.76
C ILE A 83 14.34 18.87 10.23
N HIS A 84 15.47 19.42 10.65
CA HIS A 84 15.73 19.81 12.03
C HIS A 84 15.89 21.33 12.09
N LEU A 85 14.80 22.04 12.43
CA LEU A 85 14.79 23.49 12.54
C LEU A 85 15.00 23.93 13.99
N SER A 86 15.84 24.95 14.14
CA SER A 86 16.20 25.55 15.42
C SER A 86 16.01 27.07 15.35
N LEU A 87 15.88 27.69 16.51
CA LEU A 87 15.85 29.15 16.66
C LEU A 87 17.20 29.61 17.21
N GLY A 88 17.85 30.55 16.54
CA GLY A 88 19.09 31.19 16.98
C GLY A 88 18.97 32.70 17.08
N SER A 89 19.77 33.33 17.95
CA SER A 89 19.85 34.79 18.08
C SER A 89 21.24 35.22 18.56
N LEU A 90 21.55 36.52 18.51
CA LEU A 90 22.82 37.05 19.05
C LEU A 90 22.88 36.93 20.57
N SER A 91 21.77 37.19 21.25
CA SER A 91 21.67 37.06 22.69
C SER A 91 20.86 35.82 23.06
N ALA A 92 21.37 35.06 24.02
CA ALA A 92 20.67 33.92 24.60
C ALA A 92 19.57 34.32 25.59
N THR A 93 19.49 35.59 25.99
CA THR A 93 18.62 36.06 27.09
C THR A 93 17.62 37.12 26.67
N GLU A 94 17.92 37.94 25.66
CA GLU A 94 17.02 39.01 25.21
C GLU A 94 15.70 38.45 24.63
N PRO A 95 14.58 39.18 24.79
CA PRO A 95 13.31 38.78 24.21
C PRO A 95 13.36 38.89 22.68
N ILE A 96 12.74 37.92 22.01
CA ILE A 96 12.64 37.92 20.55
C ILE A 96 11.41 38.73 20.15
N THR A 97 11.62 39.82 19.41
CA THR A 97 10.54 40.69 18.88
C THR A 97 10.39 40.57 17.37
N MET A 98 11.40 40.02 16.68
CA MET A 98 11.39 39.79 15.25
C MET A 98 11.97 38.42 14.92
N LEU A 99 11.32 37.67 14.04
CA LEU A 99 11.78 36.40 13.54
C LEU A 99 12.04 36.49 12.04
N LEU A 100 13.23 36.07 11.62
CA LEU A 100 13.68 36.07 10.25
C LEU A 100 13.94 34.65 9.76
N GLY A 101 13.65 34.43 8.49
CA GLY A 101 13.92 33.16 7.82
C GLY A 101 13.47 33.19 6.38
N LYS A 102 13.79 32.13 5.64
CA LYS A 102 13.23 31.96 4.29
C LYS A 102 11.73 31.69 4.39
N SER A 103 10.97 32.09 3.37
CA SER A 103 9.51 31.95 3.36
C SER A 103 9.04 30.52 3.63
N GLY A 104 9.67 29.53 3.00
CA GLY A 104 9.40 28.11 3.23
C GLY A 104 9.98 27.53 4.53
N VAL A 105 10.75 28.28 5.31
CA VAL A 105 11.20 27.85 6.65
C VAL A 105 10.23 28.38 7.69
N LEU A 106 9.82 29.65 7.56
CA LEU A 106 8.86 30.27 8.47
C LEU A 106 7.48 29.60 8.41
N ARG A 107 6.99 29.25 7.21
CA ARG A 107 5.73 28.52 7.04
C ARG A 107 5.76 27.13 7.71
N GLN A 108 6.87 26.39 7.62
CA GLN A 108 7.03 25.12 8.37
C GLN A 108 6.94 25.29 9.89
N CYS A 109 7.21 26.49 10.40
CA CYS A 109 7.26 26.80 11.84
C CYS A 109 6.02 27.55 12.34
N GLU A 110 4.98 27.72 11.52
CA GLU A 110 3.82 28.57 11.83
C GLU A 110 3.19 28.23 13.18
N ASP A 111 2.95 26.94 13.47
CA ASP A 111 2.39 26.50 14.75
C ASP A 111 3.30 26.87 15.94
N TYR A 112 4.61 26.68 15.82
CA TYR A 112 5.55 27.00 16.89
C TYR A 112 5.62 28.50 17.14
N ILE A 113 5.67 29.29 16.06
CA ILE A 113 5.75 30.74 16.08
C ILE A 113 4.49 31.32 16.72
N THR A 114 3.30 30.92 16.25
CA THR A 114 2.02 31.39 16.78
C THR A 114 1.86 31.08 18.27
N ASN A 115 2.32 29.91 18.73
CA ASN A 115 2.19 29.52 20.13
C ASN A 115 3.25 30.12 21.06
N THR A 116 4.48 30.36 20.57
CA THR A 116 5.63 30.76 21.41
C THR A 116 5.96 32.24 21.29
N TYR A 117 5.75 32.82 20.11
CA TYR A 117 6.09 34.20 19.76
C TYR A 117 4.94 34.89 19.02
N PRO A 118 3.71 34.93 19.58
CA PRO A 118 2.53 35.46 18.89
C PRO A 118 2.65 36.93 18.48
N GLU A 119 3.42 37.73 19.23
CA GLU A 119 3.62 39.16 19.00
C GLU A 119 4.87 39.47 18.17
N ALA A 120 5.66 38.46 17.79
CA ALA A 120 6.89 38.69 17.04
C ALA A 120 6.57 39.03 15.57
N THR A 121 7.27 40.04 15.04
CA THR A 121 7.16 40.39 13.62
C THR A 121 7.89 39.34 12.77
N LEU A 122 7.21 38.78 11.78
CA LEU A 122 7.80 37.81 10.85
C LEU A 122 8.32 38.51 9.61
N THR A 123 9.61 38.36 9.33
CA THR A 123 10.26 38.94 8.15
C THR A 123 10.85 37.84 7.28
N THR A 124 10.34 37.73 6.04
CA THR A 124 10.91 36.80 5.06
C THR A 124 12.15 37.42 4.42
N VAL A 125 13.22 36.64 4.31
CA VAL A 125 14.47 37.09 3.68
C VAL A 125 14.84 36.19 2.51
N HIS A 126 15.36 36.80 1.44
CA HIS A 126 15.89 36.08 0.28
C HIS A 126 17.35 35.66 0.48
N ASP A 127 18.15 36.56 1.06
CA ASP A 127 19.55 36.34 1.40
C ASP A 127 19.70 36.31 2.92
N LEU A 128 19.81 35.09 3.46
CA LEU A 128 19.96 34.88 4.89
C LEU A 128 21.34 35.32 5.39
N ASP A 129 22.39 35.16 4.56
CA ASP A 129 23.75 35.58 4.91
C ASP A 129 23.82 37.10 5.11
N ALA A 130 23.14 37.85 4.23
CA ALA A 130 23.03 39.31 4.36
C ALA A 130 22.25 39.72 5.62
N ALA A 131 21.10 39.09 5.88
CA ALA A 131 20.29 39.41 7.06
C ALA A 131 21.04 39.14 8.37
N VAL A 132 21.78 38.02 8.45
CA VAL A 132 22.63 37.68 9.61
C VAL A 132 23.73 38.73 9.80
N ARG A 133 24.37 39.17 8.71
CA ARG A 133 25.44 40.18 8.77
C ARG A 133 24.90 41.51 9.29
N ASP A 134 23.76 41.97 8.79
CA ASP A 134 23.14 43.22 9.23
C ASP A 134 22.76 43.16 10.72
N ILE A 135 22.20 42.03 11.17
CA ILE A 135 21.87 41.79 12.59
C ILE A 135 23.12 41.89 13.47
N LYS A 136 24.25 41.31 13.04
CA LYS A 136 25.52 41.37 13.77
C LYS A 136 26.12 42.78 13.81
N GLU A 137 26.19 43.44 12.66
CA GLU A 137 26.80 44.78 12.53
C GLU A 137 26.03 45.82 13.34
N GLN A 138 24.70 45.72 13.38
CA GLN A 138 23.83 46.64 14.12
C GLN A 138 23.54 46.19 15.56
N GLY A 139 24.04 45.02 16.00
CA GLY A 139 23.84 44.52 17.35
C GLY A 139 22.38 44.24 17.72
N LEU A 140 21.57 43.78 16.76
CA LEU A 140 20.12 43.60 16.91
C LEU A 140 19.77 42.35 17.74
N ALA A 141 19.98 42.43 19.07
CA ALA A 141 19.87 41.29 19.98
C ALA A 141 18.47 40.65 20.09
N THR A 142 17.41 41.39 19.74
CA THR A 142 16.01 40.93 19.77
C THR A 142 15.56 40.22 18.49
N HIS A 143 16.46 40.06 17.51
CA HIS A 143 16.18 39.38 16.25
C HIS A 143 16.55 37.90 16.36
N GLY A 144 15.56 37.03 16.10
CA GLY A 144 15.73 35.59 16.01
C GLY A 144 15.78 35.12 14.57
N ILE A 145 16.56 34.10 14.30
CA ILE A 145 16.68 33.44 13.00
C ILE A 145 16.28 31.98 13.14
N ILE A 146 15.42 31.50 12.25
CA ILE A 146 15.05 30.10 12.17
C ILE A 146 15.74 29.47 10.96
N GLU A 147 16.57 28.46 11.20
CA GLU A 147 17.22 27.62 10.17
C GLU A 147 17.73 26.32 10.81
N SER A 148 18.39 25.45 10.02
CA SER A 148 19.14 24.31 10.54
C SER A 148 20.13 24.73 11.64
N GLU A 149 20.31 23.87 12.64
CA GLU A 149 21.26 24.13 13.73
C GLU A 149 22.70 24.32 13.19
N GLU A 150 23.06 23.60 12.13
CA GLU A 150 24.36 23.71 11.47
C GLU A 150 24.58 25.12 10.90
N ALA A 151 23.61 25.67 10.16
CA ALA A 151 23.71 27.02 9.61
C ALA A 151 23.75 28.09 10.71
N LEU A 152 22.90 27.97 11.74
CA LEU A 152 22.91 28.91 12.87
C LEU A 152 24.25 28.93 13.60
N ARG A 153 24.89 27.77 13.77
CA ARG A 153 26.22 27.65 14.36
C ARG A 153 27.32 28.21 13.45
N ALA A 154 27.22 27.99 12.14
CA ALA A 154 28.13 28.60 11.16
C ALA A 154 28.04 30.13 11.19
N TYR A 155 26.85 30.67 11.44
CA TYR A 155 26.63 32.09 11.71
C TYR A 155 27.06 32.53 13.11
N GLY A 156 27.55 31.66 13.99
CA GLY A 156 27.93 32.04 15.35
C GLY A 156 26.77 32.57 16.20
N LEU A 157 25.54 32.16 15.89
CA LEU A 157 24.36 32.51 16.69
C LEU A 157 24.19 31.54 17.86
N ALA A 158 23.70 32.04 18.99
CA ALA A 158 23.37 31.22 20.14
C ALA A 158 22.04 30.50 19.88
N ILE A 159 22.01 29.18 20.05
CA ILE A 159 20.80 28.36 19.89
C ILE A 159 19.87 28.60 21.09
N ARG A 160 18.68 29.14 20.83
CA ARG A 160 17.61 29.43 21.80
C ARG A 160 16.68 28.23 21.99
N ALA A 161 16.34 27.57 20.90
CA ALA A 161 15.49 26.38 20.89
C ALA A 161 15.93 25.43 19.79
N ARG A 162 15.80 24.13 20.05
CA ARG A 162 16.10 23.04 19.11
C ARG A 162 14.83 22.30 18.76
N GLU A 163 14.82 21.68 17.58
CA GLU A 163 13.75 20.78 17.17
C GLU A 163 12.37 21.44 17.28
N ILE A 164 12.26 22.70 16.86
CA ILE A 164 11.04 23.48 17.06
C ILE A 164 9.87 22.96 16.20
N VAL A 165 10.17 22.06 15.24
CA VAL A 165 9.19 21.38 14.39
C VAL A 165 9.53 19.87 14.30
N PRO A 166 9.07 19.04 15.25
CA PRO A 166 9.34 17.60 15.22
C PRO A 166 8.63 16.91 14.04
N HIS A 167 9.10 15.72 13.66
CA HIS A 167 8.53 14.90 12.56
C HIS A 167 8.47 15.61 11.20
N ASN A 168 9.33 16.61 10.98
CA ASN A 168 9.39 17.36 9.74
C ASN A 168 10.30 16.66 8.72
N ARG A 169 9.84 16.51 7.48
CA ARG A 169 10.60 15.93 6.36
C ARG A 169 10.34 16.70 5.09
N THR A 170 11.39 16.88 4.30
CA THR A 170 11.29 17.44 2.95
C THR A 170 11.74 16.40 1.94
N ARG A 171 10.92 16.19 0.92
CA ARG A 171 11.30 15.47 -0.30
C ARG A 171 11.86 16.46 -1.30
N TYR A 172 13.03 16.15 -1.82
CA TYR A 172 13.72 16.89 -2.86
C TYR A 172 13.75 16.07 -4.14
N ALA A 173 13.41 16.71 -5.26
CA ALA A 173 13.60 16.17 -6.60
C ALA A 173 15.04 16.44 -7.06
N VAL A 174 15.63 15.45 -7.72
CA VAL A 174 16.87 15.61 -8.48
C VAL A 174 16.50 15.67 -9.96
N LEU A 175 16.73 16.82 -10.56
CA LEU A 175 16.56 17.07 -11.98
C LEU A 175 17.89 16.85 -12.69
N GLY A 176 17.84 16.13 -13.81
CA GLY A 176 19.00 15.85 -14.65
C GLY A 176 18.68 15.91 -16.14
N PRO A 177 19.69 15.80 -17.02
CA PRO A 177 19.49 15.96 -18.46
C PRO A 177 18.85 14.75 -19.13
N ASN A 178 18.85 13.58 -18.47
CA ASN A 178 18.42 12.31 -19.03
C ASN A 178 17.31 11.66 -18.18
N PRO A 179 16.41 10.86 -18.77
CA PRO A 179 15.45 10.07 -18.01
C PRO A 179 16.19 9.01 -17.16
N ALA A 180 15.61 8.66 -16.00
CA ALA A 180 16.17 7.60 -15.16
C ALA A 180 15.94 6.22 -15.81
N PRO A 181 16.82 5.23 -15.54
CA PRO A 181 16.55 3.84 -15.87
C PRO A 181 15.46 3.27 -14.93
N ARG A 182 14.71 2.29 -15.44
CA ARG A 182 13.73 1.53 -14.66
C ARG A 182 14.40 0.76 -13.52
N THR A 183 13.89 0.91 -12.30
CA THR A 183 14.35 0.15 -11.12
C THR A 183 13.39 -0.97 -10.70
N GLY A 184 12.14 -0.92 -11.16
CA GLY A 184 11.08 -1.86 -10.76
C GLY A 184 10.28 -1.40 -9.54
N TYR A 185 10.78 -0.42 -8.78
CA TYR A 185 10.07 0.31 -7.74
C TYR A 185 10.11 1.80 -8.06
N ASP A 186 9.45 2.17 -9.15
CA ASP A 186 9.50 3.51 -9.74
C ASP A 186 8.21 4.29 -9.50
N ALA A 187 8.32 5.61 -9.57
CA ALA A 187 7.20 6.53 -9.66
C ALA A 187 7.35 7.36 -10.95
N THR A 188 6.22 7.75 -11.53
CA THR A 188 6.17 8.64 -12.69
C THR A 188 5.34 9.86 -12.34
N VAL A 189 5.84 11.04 -12.72
CA VAL A 189 5.10 12.30 -12.59
C VAL A 189 4.73 12.81 -13.97
N LEU A 190 3.47 13.16 -14.15
CA LEU A 190 3.00 13.91 -15.32
C LEU A 190 2.34 15.22 -14.91
N VAL A 191 2.34 16.16 -15.85
CA VAL A 191 1.59 17.41 -15.79
C VAL A 191 0.74 17.56 -17.04
N THR A 192 -0.49 18.03 -16.89
CA THR A 192 -1.33 18.37 -18.04
C THR A 192 -1.16 19.84 -18.44
N THR A 193 -1.41 20.14 -19.71
CA THR A 193 -1.74 21.51 -20.13
C THR A 193 -3.04 21.97 -19.46
N PRO A 194 -3.40 23.26 -19.51
CA PRO A 194 -4.70 23.72 -19.04
C PRO A 194 -5.82 23.09 -19.89
N ILE A 195 -6.53 22.11 -19.31
CA ILE A 195 -7.47 21.27 -20.04
C ILE A 195 -8.87 21.90 -20.11
N LYS A 196 -9.62 21.60 -21.16
CA LYS A 196 -11.02 22.01 -21.26
C LYS A 196 -11.86 21.32 -20.19
N ASP A 197 -12.68 22.09 -19.50
CA ASP A 197 -13.58 21.54 -18.50
C ASP A 197 -14.73 20.75 -19.16
N ARG A 198 -15.05 19.59 -18.57
CA ARG A 198 -16.23 18.80 -18.88
C ARG A 198 -16.62 17.98 -17.65
N VAL A 199 -17.91 17.72 -17.52
CA VAL A 199 -18.45 16.86 -16.44
C VAL A 199 -17.73 15.51 -16.45
N GLY A 200 -17.24 15.11 -15.28
CA GLY A 200 -16.58 13.82 -15.07
C GLY A 200 -15.12 13.73 -15.52
N ILE A 201 -14.49 14.79 -16.04
CA ILE A 201 -13.11 14.70 -16.58
C ILE A 201 -12.10 14.16 -15.57
N LEU A 202 -12.21 14.59 -14.30
CA LEU A 202 -11.36 14.10 -13.23
C LEU A 202 -11.60 12.60 -12.95
N VAL A 203 -12.87 12.20 -12.84
CA VAL A 203 -13.23 10.80 -12.56
C VAL A 203 -12.75 9.88 -13.69
N ASP A 204 -12.93 10.29 -14.94
CA ASP A 204 -12.48 9.54 -16.11
C ASP A 204 -10.96 9.39 -16.13
N LEU A 205 -10.23 10.46 -15.79
CA LEU A 205 -8.77 10.44 -15.69
C LEU A 205 -8.33 9.44 -14.61
N LEU A 206 -8.90 9.52 -13.40
CA LEU A 206 -8.59 8.62 -12.28
C LEU A 206 -8.96 7.16 -12.59
N ASN A 207 -10.01 6.95 -13.37
CA ASN A 207 -10.44 5.63 -13.80
C ASN A 207 -9.42 4.93 -14.69
N GLU A 208 -8.65 5.67 -15.52
CA GLU A 208 -7.62 5.05 -16.36
C GLU A 208 -6.48 4.43 -15.53
N PHE A 209 -6.13 5.05 -14.39
CA PHE A 209 -5.19 4.45 -13.43
C PHE A 209 -5.82 3.24 -12.71
N THR A 210 -7.05 3.39 -12.22
CA THR A 210 -7.76 2.34 -11.46
C THR A 210 -7.97 1.07 -12.28
N LYS A 211 -8.40 1.19 -13.55
CA LYS A 211 -8.60 0.05 -14.46
C LYS A 211 -7.33 -0.77 -14.69
N ARG A 212 -6.16 -0.15 -14.51
CA ARG A 212 -4.83 -0.75 -14.73
C ARG A 212 -4.08 -1.05 -13.44
N SER A 213 -4.76 -0.95 -12.29
CA SER A 213 -4.16 -1.16 -10.97
C SER A 213 -2.91 -0.32 -10.75
N ILE A 214 -2.93 0.93 -11.24
CA ILE A 214 -1.88 1.91 -10.98
C ILE A 214 -2.33 2.74 -9.79
N ASN A 215 -1.56 2.67 -8.70
CA ASN A 215 -1.83 3.46 -7.52
C ASN A 215 -1.30 4.89 -7.71
N LEU A 216 -2.08 5.87 -7.25
CA LEU A 216 -1.65 7.27 -7.22
C LEU A 216 -0.87 7.53 -5.93
N ILE A 217 0.20 8.30 -6.04
CA ILE A 217 1.08 8.68 -4.92
C ILE A 217 0.70 10.09 -4.45
N ASP A 218 0.57 11.01 -5.39
CA ASP A 218 0.18 12.39 -5.14
C ASP A 218 -0.61 12.93 -6.33
N MET A 219 -1.51 13.87 -6.06
CA MET A 219 -2.27 14.56 -7.09
C MET A 219 -2.56 15.97 -6.63
N GLN A 220 -2.28 16.93 -7.51
CA GLN A 220 -2.49 18.34 -7.25
C GLN A 220 -3.21 18.98 -8.44
N THR A 221 -4.12 19.89 -8.12
CA THR A 221 -4.88 20.66 -9.10
C THR A 221 -4.50 22.12 -8.99
N GLU A 222 -4.17 22.73 -10.12
CA GLU A 222 -3.94 24.17 -10.19
C GLU A 222 -4.84 24.80 -11.24
N THR A 223 -5.34 26.00 -10.95
CA THR A 223 -6.04 26.83 -11.92
C THR A 223 -5.01 27.71 -12.63
N ASP A 224 -4.95 27.60 -13.95
CA ASP A 224 -4.09 28.44 -14.76
C ASP A 224 -4.56 29.92 -14.69
N PRO A 225 -3.70 30.88 -14.32
CA PRO A 225 -4.12 32.27 -14.13
C PRO A 225 -4.65 32.94 -15.41
N GLN A 226 -4.17 32.55 -16.59
CA GLN A 226 -4.54 33.18 -17.86
C GLN A 226 -5.86 32.63 -18.41
N THR A 227 -5.98 31.30 -18.45
CA THR A 227 -7.11 30.61 -19.07
C THR A 227 -8.21 30.23 -18.09
N GLN A 228 -7.94 30.30 -16.78
CA GLN A 228 -8.82 29.82 -15.70
C GLN A 228 -9.16 28.32 -15.79
N LYS A 229 -8.44 27.57 -16.64
CA LYS A 229 -8.61 26.13 -16.82
C LYS A 229 -7.80 25.35 -15.80
N LEU A 230 -8.25 24.13 -15.52
CA LEU A 230 -7.58 23.22 -14.59
C LEU A 230 -6.35 22.59 -15.23
N GLN A 231 -5.31 22.41 -14.41
CA GLN A 231 -4.13 21.62 -14.69
C GLN A 231 -3.96 20.58 -13.60
N PHE A 232 -3.53 19.39 -13.99
CA PHE A 232 -3.29 18.28 -13.08
C PHE A 232 -1.81 17.97 -13.02
N PHE A 233 -1.28 17.90 -11.81
CA PHE A 233 -0.01 17.24 -11.51
C PHE A 233 -0.32 15.91 -10.86
N ILE A 234 0.18 14.83 -11.42
CA ILE A 234 -0.14 13.49 -10.94
C ILE A 234 1.15 12.70 -10.84
N GLU A 235 1.43 12.21 -9.64
CA GLU A 235 2.47 11.24 -9.35
C GLU A 235 1.82 9.88 -9.10
N PHE A 236 2.32 8.84 -9.75
CA PHE A 236 1.75 7.50 -9.64
C PHE A 236 2.82 6.42 -9.76
N GLU A 237 2.47 5.21 -9.31
CA GLU A 237 3.38 4.07 -9.29
C GLU A 237 3.60 3.46 -10.67
N GLY A 238 4.87 3.20 -11.00
CA GLY A 238 5.30 2.58 -12.24
C GLY A 238 6.26 3.47 -13.04
N HIS A 239 6.91 2.85 -14.01
CA HIS A 239 7.87 3.49 -14.89
C HIS A 239 7.24 3.74 -16.27
N LEU A 240 7.68 4.76 -17.01
CA LEU A 240 7.17 5.06 -18.35
C LEU A 240 7.34 3.91 -19.35
N SER A 241 8.33 3.05 -19.13
CA SER A 241 8.56 1.83 -19.93
C SER A 241 7.61 0.68 -19.59
N ASP A 242 6.83 0.77 -18.51
CA ASP A 242 5.83 -0.24 -18.18
C ASP A 242 4.64 -0.11 -19.14
N GLU A 243 4.25 -1.20 -19.78
CA GLU A 243 3.13 -1.22 -20.73
C GLU A 243 1.84 -0.64 -20.13
N ARG A 244 1.50 -1.02 -18.90
CA ARG A 244 0.31 -0.49 -18.19
C ARG A 244 0.34 1.03 -18.02
N VAL A 245 1.52 1.60 -17.78
CA VAL A 245 1.71 3.05 -17.61
C VAL A 245 1.59 3.75 -18.95
N HIS A 246 2.25 3.23 -19.97
CA HIS A 246 2.18 3.79 -21.32
C HIS A 246 0.75 3.83 -21.84
N VAL A 247 -0.01 2.74 -21.70
CA VAL A 247 -1.42 2.67 -22.09
C VAL A 247 -2.28 3.60 -21.25
N ALA A 248 -1.98 3.81 -19.96
CA ALA A 248 -2.73 4.76 -19.13
C ALA A 248 -2.55 6.20 -19.63
N ILE A 249 -1.30 6.62 -19.87
CA ILE A 249 -0.96 7.96 -20.35
C ILE A 249 -1.59 8.22 -21.73
N ASP A 250 -1.45 7.28 -22.67
CA ASP A 250 -2.04 7.38 -24.01
C ASP A 250 -3.56 7.56 -23.97
N ARG A 251 -4.25 6.80 -23.12
CA ARG A 251 -5.71 6.88 -22.97
C ARG A 251 -6.14 8.18 -22.31
N ILE A 252 -5.40 8.65 -21.31
CA ILE A 252 -5.65 9.95 -20.67
C ILE A 252 -5.55 11.06 -21.71
N GLU A 253 -4.51 11.08 -22.53
CA GLU A 253 -4.30 12.12 -23.54
C GLU A 253 -5.34 12.05 -24.67
N HIS A 254 -5.49 10.88 -25.30
CA HIS A 254 -6.25 10.75 -26.54
C HIS A 254 -7.74 10.47 -26.34
N GLN A 255 -8.16 9.93 -25.19
CA GLN A 255 -9.57 9.56 -24.96
C GLN A 255 -10.25 10.38 -23.87
N VAL A 256 -9.53 10.67 -22.78
CA VAL A 256 -10.10 11.43 -21.65
C VAL A 256 -10.03 12.93 -21.90
N ILE A 257 -8.84 13.45 -22.23
CA ILE A 257 -8.59 14.88 -22.49
C ILE A 257 -8.92 15.23 -23.95
N GLN A 258 -8.63 14.32 -24.89
CA GLN A 258 -8.91 14.47 -26.32
C GLN A 258 -8.14 15.63 -26.97
N GLU A 259 -6.94 15.91 -26.47
CA GLU A 259 -6.04 16.94 -26.99
C GLU A 259 -4.61 16.37 -27.07
N PRO A 260 -4.07 16.10 -28.27
CA PRO A 260 -2.70 15.63 -28.41
C PRO A 260 -1.68 16.65 -27.89
N GLY A 261 -0.66 16.19 -27.16
CA GLY A 261 0.33 17.03 -26.49
C GLY A 261 -0.18 17.67 -25.20
N SER A 262 -1.34 17.25 -24.69
CA SER A 262 -1.90 17.76 -23.43
C SER A 262 -1.27 17.14 -22.20
N VAL A 263 -0.51 16.05 -22.34
CA VAL A 263 0.16 15.37 -21.23
C VAL A 263 1.67 15.44 -21.41
N ARG A 264 2.37 15.92 -20.39
CA ARG A 264 3.83 15.92 -20.33
C ARG A 264 4.32 15.11 -19.16
N VAL A 265 5.12 14.08 -19.43
CA VAL A 265 5.82 13.32 -18.40
C VAL A 265 7.06 14.10 -17.96
N LEU A 266 7.14 14.41 -16.66
CA LEU A 266 8.28 15.11 -16.06
C LEU A 266 9.46 14.17 -15.79
N GLY A 267 9.16 12.90 -15.55
CA GLY A 267 10.16 11.85 -15.34
C GLY A 267 9.55 10.60 -14.74
N SER A 268 10.28 9.49 -14.90
CA SER A 268 10.10 8.26 -14.15
C SER A 268 11.38 8.00 -13.37
N PHE A 269 11.28 7.69 -12.09
CA PHE A 269 12.41 7.71 -11.17
C PHE A 269 12.21 6.72 -10.01
N PRO A 270 13.28 6.34 -9.29
CA PRO A 270 13.18 5.49 -8.11
C PRO A 270 12.22 6.11 -7.10
N ARG A 271 11.23 5.33 -6.65
CA ARG A 271 10.25 5.77 -5.68
C ARG A 271 10.88 5.81 -4.29
N VAL A 272 10.63 6.89 -3.58
CA VAL A 272 10.94 7.03 -2.14
C VAL A 272 9.63 7.08 -1.35
N ASP A 273 9.56 6.31 -0.27
CA ASP A 273 8.41 6.37 0.63
C ASP A 273 8.60 7.48 1.66
N MET A 274 7.57 8.30 1.86
CA MET A 274 7.56 9.31 2.93
C MET A 274 7.33 8.65 4.29
N ARG A 275 6.75 7.45 4.31
CA ARG A 275 6.60 6.60 5.49
C ARG A 275 7.88 5.81 5.74
N VAL A 276 8.21 5.63 7.01
CA VAL A 276 9.30 4.72 7.38
C VAL A 276 8.78 3.30 7.23
N LYS A 277 9.32 2.56 6.26
CA LYS A 277 9.19 1.10 6.23
C LYS A 277 10.03 0.51 7.34
N ARG A 278 9.39 -0.22 8.25
CA ARG A 278 10.09 -0.94 9.31
C ARG A 278 10.50 -2.33 8.85
N ILE A 279 9.77 -2.89 7.90
CA ILE A 279 10.15 -4.13 7.23
C ILE A 279 11.01 -3.78 6.02
N LYS A 280 12.18 -4.40 5.92
CA LYS A 280 13.02 -4.36 4.72
C LYS A 280 12.94 -5.67 3.97
N THR A 281 12.86 -6.78 4.71
CA THR A 281 13.09 -8.13 4.19
C THR A 281 12.03 -9.12 4.68
N PHE A 282 11.48 -9.90 3.75
CA PHE A 282 10.58 -11.02 4.01
C PHE A 282 11.23 -12.35 3.65
N GLY A 283 11.01 -13.36 4.48
CA GLY A 283 11.47 -14.73 4.26
C GLY A 283 10.33 -15.72 4.24
N PHE A 284 10.08 -16.37 3.11
CA PHE A 284 9.00 -17.34 2.98
C PHE A 284 9.49 -18.76 3.25
N ILE A 285 8.80 -19.46 4.14
CA ILE A 285 8.88 -20.90 4.34
C ILE A 285 7.71 -21.52 3.58
N GLY A 286 8.01 -22.15 2.47
CA GLY A 286 7.05 -22.56 1.45
C GLY A 286 7.39 -21.92 0.10
N SER A 287 7.50 -22.75 -0.93
CA SER A 287 7.80 -22.33 -2.31
C SER A 287 6.61 -22.58 -3.24
N GLY A 288 5.39 -22.59 -2.69
CA GLY A 288 4.17 -22.77 -3.47
C GLY A 288 3.77 -21.49 -4.21
N ASP A 289 2.82 -21.62 -5.14
CA ASP A 289 2.39 -20.50 -5.98
C ASP A 289 1.91 -19.28 -5.16
N MET A 290 1.27 -19.49 -4.01
CA MET A 290 0.86 -18.40 -3.12
C MET A 290 2.04 -17.65 -2.51
N SER A 291 3.12 -18.36 -2.14
CA SER A 291 4.33 -17.73 -1.60
C SER A 291 5.00 -16.86 -2.67
N LEU A 292 5.09 -17.37 -3.90
CA LEU A 292 5.60 -16.61 -5.05
C LEU A 292 4.72 -15.40 -5.36
N TRP A 293 3.39 -15.57 -5.31
CA TRP A 293 2.41 -14.52 -5.56
C TRP A 293 2.54 -13.35 -4.59
N PHE A 294 2.69 -13.63 -3.29
CA PHE A 294 2.92 -12.60 -2.27
C PHE A 294 4.30 -11.97 -2.40
N ALA A 295 5.34 -12.79 -2.60
CA ALA A 295 6.70 -12.30 -2.72
C ALA A 295 6.88 -11.33 -3.90
N GLU A 296 6.28 -11.63 -5.06
CA GLU A 296 6.30 -10.73 -6.22
C GLU A 296 5.69 -9.35 -5.89
N ARG A 297 4.56 -9.32 -5.18
CA ARG A 297 3.86 -8.09 -4.81
C ARG A 297 4.59 -7.30 -3.74
N LEU A 298 5.18 -7.99 -2.76
CA LEU A 298 6.06 -7.35 -1.78
C LEU A 298 7.29 -6.75 -2.46
N LYS A 299 7.91 -7.43 -3.43
CA LYS A 299 8.99 -6.84 -4.24
C LYS A 299 8.54 -5.61 -5.02
N SER A 300 7.32 -5.62 -5.57
CA SER A 300 6.75 -4.44 -6.25
C SER A 300 6.50 -3.25 -5.30
N GLU A 301 6.51 -3.51 -4.00
CA GLU A 301 6.46 -2.51 -2.94
C GLU A 301 7.85 -2.20 -2.38
N GLY A 302 8.94 -2.60 -3.05
CA GLY A 302 10.31 -2.30 -2.65
C GLY A 302 10.81 -3.08 -1.43
N TYR A 303 10.12 -4.15 -1.02
CA TYR A 303 10.64 -5.08 -0.03
C TYR A 303 11.54 -6.13 -0.70
N GLU A 304 12.59 -6.55 0.01
CA GLU A 304 13.36 -7.72 -0.39
C GLU A 304 12.64 -8.99 0.05
N THR A 305 12.68 -10.04 -0.76
CA THR A 305 12.05 -11.32 -0.41
C THR A 305 12.93 -12.51 -0.73
N MET A 306 13.04 -13.43 0.22
CA MET A 306 13.70 -14.73 0.07
C MET A 306 12.65 -15.84 0.11
N ILE A 307 12.77 -16.85 -0.75
CA ILE A 307 11.87 -18.01 -0.78
C ILE A 307 12.67 -19.26 -0.42
N THR A 308 12.13 -20.06 0.51
CA THR A 308 12.67 -21.37 0.87
C THR A 308 11.61 -22.46 0.74
N GLY A 309 12.04 -23.66 0.40
CA GLY A 309 11.19 -24.82 0.22
C GLY A 309 12.02 -26.10 0.20
N ARG A 310 11.36 -27.25 0.00
CA ARG A 310 12.04 -28.55 -0.02
C ARG A 310 13.11 -28.63 -1.12
N SER A 311 12.85 -28.01 -2.26
CA SER A 311 13.72 -27.98 -3.44
C SER A 311 14.63 -26.74 -3.53
N SER A 312 14.55 -25.78 -2.61
CA SER A 312 15.46 -24.62 -2.63
C SER A 312 16.84 -24.98 -2.07
N THR A 313 17.86 -24.28 -2.57
CA THR A 313 19.23 -24.35 -2.03
C THR A 313 19.31 -23.71 -0.65
N LEU A 314 18.77 -22.50 -0.51
CA LEU A 314 18.65 -21.79 0.76
C LEU A 314 17.64 -22.51 1.68
N ARG A 315 18.05 -22.83 2.91
CA ARG A 315 17.17 -23.45 3.92
C ARG A 315 16.55 -22.42 4.86
N PRO A 316 15.38 -22.71 5.46
CA PRO A 316 14.74 -21.80 6.41
C PRO A 316 15.67 -21.34 7.54
N ALA A 317 16.44 -22.26 8.14
CA ALA A 317 17.36 -21.94 9.24
C ALA A 317 18.47 -20.93 8.86
N GLU A 318 18.89 -20.92 7.59
CA GLU A 318 19.90 -19.96 7.09
C GLU A 318 19.25 -18.61 6.74
N MET A 319 18.00 -18.62 6.30
CA MET A 319 17.25 -17.44 5.87
C MET A 319 16.68 -16.65 7.05
N ILE A 320 16.21 -17.31 8.11
CA ILE A 320 15.55 -16.65 9.26
C ILE A 320 16.41 -15.53 9.88
N PRO A 321 17.72 -15.69 10.12
CA PRO A 321 18.54 -14.60 10.69
C PRO A 321 18.72 -13.38 9.78
N GLN A 322 18.38 -13.48 8.49
CA GLN A 322 18.62 -12.45 7.48
C GLN A 322 17.38 -11.60 7.17
N VAL A 323 16.22 -11.93 7.74
CA VAL A 323 14.94 -11.28 7.40
C VAL A 323 14.31 -10.57 8.59
N ASP A 324 13.47 -9.57 8.38
CA ASP A 324 12.69 -8.95 9.46
C ASP A 324 11.41 -9.73 9.75
N VAL A 325 10.83 -10.33 8.70
CA VAL A 325 9.55 -11.05 8.77
C VAL A 325 9.67 -12.43 8.14
N VAL A 326 9.31 -13.47 8.88
CA VAL A 326 9.18 -14.84 8.39
C VAL A 326 7.71 -15.11 8.08
N VAL A 327 7.44 -15.57 6.85
CA VAL A 327 6.10 -15.94 6.38
C VAL A 327 6.05 -17.46 6.22
N ILE A 328 5.18 -18.14 6.96
CA ILE A 328 4.91 -19.57 6.74
C ILE A 328 3.70 -19.70 5.83
N CYS A 329 3.93 -20.30 4.65
CA CYS A 329 2.92 -20.53 3.61
C CYS A 329 3.12 -21.94 3.05
N VAL A 330 2.76 -22.93 3.86
CA VAL A 330 2.88 -24.38 3.57
C VAL A 330 1.49 -25.02 3.60
N PRO A 331 1.33 -26.29 3.17
CA PRO A 331 0.05 -26.98 3.31
C PRO A 331 -0.43 -26.95 4.77
N ILE A 332 -1.75 -26.83 4.98
CA ILE A 332 -2.39 -26.63 6.30
C ILE A 332 -1.91 -27.68 7.30
N SER A 333 -1.83 -28.94 6.84
CA SER A 333 -1.39 -30.08 7.64
C SER A 333 0.08 -30.01 8.10
N ALA A 334 0.92 -29.24 7.39
CA ALA A 334 2.34 -29.07 7.67
C ALA A 334 2.65 -27.80 8.49
N THR A 335 1.69 -26.87 8.61
CA THR A 335 1.91 -25.58 9.25
C THR A 335 2.37 -25.70 10.72
N PRO A 336 1.73 -26.51 11.59
CA PRO A 336 2.18 -26.67 12.97
C PRO A 336 3.60 -27.24 13.07
N ALA A 337 3.93 -28.23 12.25
CA ALA A 337 5.27 -28.84 12.24
C ALA A 337 6.34 -27.83 11.81
N ALA A 338 6.08 -27.03 10.77
CA ALA A 338 6.98 -25.97 10.34
C ALA A 338 7.18 -24.89 11.43
N ILE A 339 6.12 -24.54 12.16
CA ILE A 339 6.20 -23.62 13.30
C ILE A 339 7.05 -24.23 14.43
N THR A 340 6.83 -25.48 14.80
CA THR A 340 7.61 -26.14 15.86
C THR A 340 9.09 -26.24 15.49
N GLU A 341 9.41 -26.52 14.22
CA GLU A 341 10.79 -26.63 13.75
C GLU A 341 11.50 -25.27 13.69
N TYR A 342 10.85 -24.24 13.16
CA TYR A 342 11.50 -22.97 12.83
C TYR A 342 11.17 -21.83 13.78
N GLY A 343 10.04 -21.89 14.48
CA GLY A 343 9.61 -20.90 15.48
C GLY A 343 10.70 -20.54 16.52
N PRO A 344 11.43 -21.51 17.08
CA PRO A 344 12.48 -21.22 18.07
C PRO A 344 13.67 -20.42 17.52
N LEU A 345 13.87 -20.42 16.20
CA LEU A 345 14.98 -19.73 15.53
C LEU A 345 14.72 -18.23 15.38
N LEU A 346 13.48 -17.77 15.52
CA LEU A 346 13.15 -16.35 15.40
C LEU A 346 13.72 -15.54 16.59
N ALA A 347 14.18 -14.33 16.31
CA ALA A 347 14.65 -13.33 17.26
C ALA A 347 13.50 -12.41 17.72
N GLU A 348 13.65 -11.82 18.91
CA GLU A 348 12.60 -11.03 19.58
C GLU A 348 12.18 -9.74 18.85
N ASN A 349 12.86 -9.33 17.79
CA ASN A 349 12.51 -8.18 16.98
C ASN A 349 11.96 -8.56 15.59
N GLN A 350 11.70 -9.85 15.35
CA GLN A 350 11.13 -10.35 14.10
C GLN A 350 9.63 -10.61 14.22
N ALA A 351 8.96 -10.74 13.07
CA ALA A 351 7.58 -11.20 13.01
C ALA A 351 7.44 -12.56 12.33
N LEU A 352 6.49 -13.35 12.83
CA LEU A 352 5.98 -14.56 12.20
C LEU A 352 4.58 -14.27 11.63
N ILE A 353 4.46 -14.32 10.31
CA ILE A 353 3.19 -14.19 9.59
C ILE A 353 2.76 -15.56 9.07
N LEU A 354 1.57 -15.98 9.46
CA LEU A 354 1.02 -17.28 9.11
C LEU A 354 -0.01 -17.11 8.00
N LEU A 355 0.32 -17.53 6.78
CA LEU A 355 -0.63 -17.63 5.67
C LEU A 355 -1.31 -19.00 5.73
N ALA A 356 -2.33 -19.12 6.58
CA ALA A 356 -2.93 -20.41 6.95
C ALA A 356 -4.46 -20.37 6.95
N GLY A 357 -5.07 -21.52 6.64
CA GLY A 357 -6.53 -21.68 6.59
C GLY A 357 -7.18 -22.17 7.90
N GLU A 358 -6.39 -22.40 8.95
CA GLU A 358 -6.82 -22.81 10.29
C GLU A 358 -6.10 -21.91 11.30
N ALA A 359 -6.83 -21.39 12.30
CA ALA A 359 -6.32 -20.38 13.22
C ALA A 359 -6.09 -20.90 14.63
N GLU A 360 -7.00 -21.67 15.23
CA GLU A 360 -6.91 -22.06 16.64
C GLU A 360 -5.61 -22.82 16.94
N ASN A 361 -5.39 -23.94 16.27
CA ASN A 361 -4.22 -24.80 16.48
C ASN A 361 -2.92 -24.12 16.03
N VAL A 362 -2.97 -23.41 14.89
CA VAL A 362 -1.82 -22.75 14.28
C VAL A 362 -1.29 -21.62 15.17
N LEU A 363 -2.18 -20.75 15.67
CA LEU A 363 -1.78 -19.66 16.57
C LEU A 363 -1.34 -20.18 17.93
N HIS A 364 -2.01 -21.20 18.48
CA HIS A 364 -1.56 -21.83 19.71
C HIS A 364 -0.12 -22.35 19.55
N THR A 365 0.16 -23.11 18.50
CA THR A 365 1.49 -23.65 18.21
C THR A 365 2.52 -22.53 18.04
N ALA A 366 2.19 -21.46 17.32
CA ALA A 366 3.06 -20.30 17.13
C ALA A 366 3.42 -19.63 18.45
N LEU A 367 2.42 -19.32 19.28
CA LEU A 367 2.64 -18.66 20.57
C LEU A 367 3.46 -19.51 21.53
N THR A 368 3.34 -20.84 21.46
CA THR A 368 4.12 -21.78 22.28
C THR A 368 5.59 -21.92 21.83
N HIS A 369 5.85 -21.91 20.53
CA HIS A 369 7.18 -22.27 19.98
C HIS A 369 8.02 -21.08 19.54
N THR A 370 7.56 -19.85 19.77
CA THR A 370 8.31 -18.63 19.46
C THR A 370 8.54 -17.81 20.73
N LYS A 371 9.64 -17.06 20.77
CA LYS A 371 9.98 -16.18 21.91
C LYS A 371 8.93 -15.09 22.10
N GLU A 372 8.81 -14.57 23.32
CA GLU A 372 7.78 -13.58 23.69
C GLU A 372 7.84 -12.30 22.85
N GLY A 373 9.04 -11.83 22.52
CA GLY A 373 9.22 -10.63 21.68
C GLY A 373 8.84 -10.81 20.20
N VAL A 374 8.75 -12.06 19.69
CA VAL A 374 8.42 -12.30 18.28
C VAL A 374 6.98 -11.85 18.02
N GLU A 375 6.74 -11.01 17.02
CA GLU A 375 5.37 -10.67 16.65
C GLU A 375 4.68 -11.86 15.97
N VAL A 376 3.39 -12.09 16.23
CA VAL A 376 2.64 -13.18 15.57
C VAL A 376 1.34 -12.64 14.99
N LEU A 377 1.13 -12.90 13.70
CA LEU A 377 -0.08 -12.55 12.96
C LEU A 377 -0.51 -13.73 12.10
N LEU A 378 -1.81 -14.04 12.08
CA LEU A 378 -2.37 -14.94 11.10
C LEU A 378 -3.21 -14.19 10.08
N VAL A 379 -3.01 -14.53 8.81
CA VAL A 379 -3.77 -14.01 7.68
C VAL A 379 -4.24 -15.18 6.83
N HIS A 380 -5.54 -15.29 6.64
CA HIS A 380 -6.14 -16.20 5.67
C HIS A 380 -6.61 -15.41 4.45
N ASN A 381 -5.84 -15.48 3.36
CA ASN A 381 -6.23 -14.92 2.07
C ASN A 381 -7.29 -15.82 1.41
N LEU A 382 -8.51 -15.31 1.20
CA LEU A 382 -9.61 -16.06 0.60
C LEU A 382 -9.60 -15.97 -0.94
N TRP A 383 -8.42 -16.11 -1.52
CA TRP A 383 -8.18 -16.17 -2.96
C TRP A 383 -7.00 -17.09 -3.28
N GLY A 384 -7.03 -17.68 -4.48
CA GLY A 384 -5.95 -18.52 -4.98
C GLY A 384 -4.88 -17.75 -5.77
N PRO A 385 -3.79 -18.43 -6.15
CA PRO A 385 -2.62 -17.79 -6.78
C PRO A 385 -2.88 -17.25 -8.19
N GLN A 386 -3.99 -17.63 -8.82
CA GLN A 386 -4.40 -17.08 -10.11
C GLN A 386 -5.07 -15.70 -10.01
N ALA A 387 -5.30 -15.18 -8.80
CA ALA A 387 -5.87 -13.85 -8.63
C ALA A 387 -4.89 -12.78 -9.15
N ALA A 388 -5.28 -11.96 -10.11
CA ALA A 388 -4.41 -10.87 -10.58
C ALA A 388 -4.15 -9.81 -9.49
N THR A 389 -5.15 -9.56 -8.64
CA THR A 389 -5.13 -8.54 -7.59
C THR A 389 -5.87 -9.03 -6.34
N MET A 390 -5.56 -8.45 -5.18
CA MET A 390 -6.34 -8.61 -3.95
C MET A 390 -7.47 -7.58 -3.81
N LYS A 391 -7.64 -6.67 -4.78
CA LYS A 391 -8.76 -5.73 -4.80
C LYS A 391 -10.10 -6.47 -4.72
N ASP A 392 -10.91 -6.07 -3.74
CA ASP A 392 -12.22 -6.65 -3.43
C ASP A 392 -12.18 -8.14 -3.03
N LYS A 393 -11.00 -8.70 -2.74
CA LYS A 393 -10.85 -10.05 -2.19
C LYS A 393 -10.86 -10.00 -0.68
N ASN A 394 -11.46 -11.02 -0.06
CA ASN A 394 -11.55 -11.08 1.40
C ASN A 394 -10.26 -11.64 2.00
N ALA A 395 -9.78 -11.01 3.06
CA ALA A 395 -8.72 -11.53 3.92
C ALA A 395 -9.26 -11.58 5.36
N SER A 396 -9.24 -12.75 6.00
CA SER A 396 -9.47 -12.82 7.44
C SER A 396 -8.13 -12.66 8.15
N VAL A 397 -8.08 -11.77 9.14
CA VAL A 397 -6.90 -11.45 9.93
C VAL A 397 -7.18 -11.73 11.39
N VAL A 398 -6.36 -12.59 11.99
CA VAL A 398 -6.44 -12.91 13.41
C VAL A 398 -5.21 -12.32 14.10
N ARG A 399 -5.42 -11.19 14.78
CA ARG A 399 -4.38 -10.54 15.59
C ARG A 399 -4.23 -11.25 16.93
N THR A 400 -3.00 -11.34 17.41
CA THR A 400 -2.66 -11.83 18.75
C THR A 400 -2.27 -10.67 19.66
N ALA A 401 -2.14 -10.92 20.97
CA ALA A 401 -1.57 -9.95 21.90
C ALA A 401 -0.12 -9.54 21.54
N ARG A 402 0.56 -10.36 20.73
CA ARG A 402 1.92 -10.12 20.21
C ARG A 402 1.93 -9.49 18.81
N SER A 403 0.78 -9.17 18.20
CA SER A 403 0.77 -8.47 16.90
C SER A 403 1.17 -7.01 17.07
N GLY A 404 2.41 -6.68 16.72
CA GLY A 404 2.98 -5.35 16.85
C GLY A 404 3.03 -4.59 15.52
N VAL A 405 4.12 -3.87 15.31
CA VAL A 405 4.25 -2.92 14.21
C VAL A 405 4.58 -3.58 12.88
N LEU A 406 5.36 -4.65 12.86
CA LEU A 406 5.66 -5.40 11.63
C LEU A 406 4.37 -6.08 11.13
N SER A 407 3.58 -6.63 12.04
CA SER A 407 2.25 -7.18 11.75
C SER A 407 1.32 -6.12 11.13
N SER A 408 1.36 -4.90 11.67
CA SER A 408 0.53 -3.78 11.21
C SER A 408 0.98 -3.25 9.84
N GLU A 409 2.28 -3.25 9.56
CA GLU A 409 2.83 -2.88 8.25
C GLU A 409 2.45 -3.90 7.17
N PHE A 410 2.47 -5.21 7.47
CA PHE A 410 1.97 -6.22 6.54
C PHE A 410 0.45 -6.13 6.30
N GLU A 411 -0.33 -5.86 7.35
CA GLU A 411 -1.78 -5.63 7.21
C GLU A 411 -2.07 -4.38 6.34
N ALA A 412 -1.30 -3.30 6.53
CA ALA A 412 -1.38 -2.11 5.70
C ALA A 412 -1.05 -2.39 4.23
N PHE A 413 -0.11 -3.31 3.95
CA PHE A 413 0.16 -3.80 2.61
C PHE A 413 -1.08 -4.48 2.00
N LEU A 414 -1.76 -5.37 2.73
CA LEU A 414 -3.00 -6.01 2.23
C LEU A 414 -4.09 -4.97 1.91
N TYR A 415 -4.30 -4.03 2.83
CA TYR A 415 -5.28 -2.97 2.66
C TYR A 415 -4.97 -2.09 1.45
N LYS A 416 -3.70 -1.68 1.29
CA LYS A 416 -3.24 -0.84 0.17
C LYS A 416 -3.60 -1.46 -1.19
N HIS A 417 -3.44 -2.77 -1.33
CA HIS A 417 -3.77 -3.48 -2.57
C HIS A 417 -5.26 -3.87 -2.69
N GLY A 418 -6.10 -3.37 -1.78
CA GLY A 418 -7.56 -3.43 -1.89
C GLY A 418 -8.20 -4.67 -1.28
N ALA A 419 -7.48 -5.43 -0.44
CA ALA A 419 -8.08 -6.53 0.30
C ALA A 419 -9.14 -6.01 1.28
N LYS A 420 -10.28 -6.70 1.35
CA LYS A 420 -11.31 -6.50 2.37
C LYS A 420 -10.93 -7.30 3.61
N ILE A 421 -10.39 -6.60 4.59
CA ILE A 421 -9.88 -7.19 5.83
C ILE A 421 -11.03 -7.35 6.82
N SER A 422 -11.20 -8.56 7.35
CA SER A 422 -12.09 -8.86 8.48
C SER A 422 -11.26 -9.35 9.65
N HIS A 423 -11.46 -8.76 10.83
CA HIS A 423 -10.76 -9.17 12.03
C HIS A 423 -11.56 -10.20 12.81
N ASP A 424 -10.98 -11.37 13.04
CA ASP A 424 -11.64 -12.49 13.70
C ASP A 424 -10.90 -12.92 14.98
N ALA A 425 -11.64 -13.52 15.90
CA ALA A 425 -11.05 -14.37 16.94
C ALA A 425 -10.74 -15.76 16.35
N PRO A 426 -9.72 -16.49 16.84
CA PRO A 426 -9.30 -17.78 16.25
C PRO A 426 -10.45 -18.77 16.03
N GLY A 427 -11.28 -18.99 17.06
CA GLY A 427 -12.42 -19.91 16.96
C GLY A 427 -13.54 -19.43 16.03
N GLN A 428 -13.74 -18.11 15.93
CA GLN A 428 -14.72 -17.53 15.01
C GLN A 428 -14.26 -17.68 13.56
N HIS A 429 -12.97 -17.44 13.27
CA HIS A 429 -12.39 -17.71 11.97
C HIS A 429 -12.61 -19.17 11.55
N ASP A 430 -12.23 -20.13 12.40
CA ASP A 430 -12.34 -21.56 12.08
C ASP A 430 -13.79 -22.02 11.91
N LEU A 431 -14.72 -21.46 12.71
CA LEU A 431 -16.16 -21.68 12.55
C LEU A 431 -16.66 -21.18 11.18
N MET A 432 -16.24 -19.97 10.76
CA MET A 432 -16.62 -19.40 9.46
C MET A 432 -15.98 -20.14 8.28
N MET A 433 -14.77 -20.70 8.44
CA MET A 433 -14.18 -21.59 7.43
C MET A 433 -14.94 -22.92 7.33
N GLY A 434 -15.51 -23.39 8.44
CA GLY A 434 -16.50 -24.46 8.46
C GLY A 434 -17.68 -24.22 7.51
N VAL A 435 -18.24 -23.01 7.56
CA VAL A 435 -19.39 -22.60 6.72
C VAL A 435 -18.98 -22.35 5.26
N SER A 436 -17.89 -21.61 5.04
CA SER A 436 -17.57 -21.04 3.73
C SER A 436 -16.68 -21.93 2.85
N GLN A 437 -15.90 -22.85 3.43
CA GLN A 437 -14.96 -23.69 2.69
C GLN A 437 -15.23 -25.17 2.95
N LYS A 438 -15.27 -25.58 4.22
CA LYS A 438 -15.31 -27.00 4.60
C LYS A 438 -16.62 -27.66 4.17
N LEU A 439 -17.76 -27.11 4.59
CA LEU A 439 -19.08 -27.65 4.26
C LEU A 439 -19.35 -27.68 2.74
N PRO A 440 -19.16 -26.59 1.97
CA PRO A 440 -19.36 -26.62 0.52
C PRO A 440 -18.48 -27.65 -0.20
N THR A 441 -17.24 -27.82 0.27
CA THR A 441 -16.32 -28.85 -0.26
C THR A 441 -16.84 -30.25 0.05
N SER A 442 -17.23 -30.53 1.29
CA SER A 442 -17.78 -31.83 1.68
C SER A 442 -19.05 -32.18 0.91
N ILE A 443 -19.98 -31.22 0.75
CA ILE A 443 -21.19 -31.40 -0.07
C ILE A 443 -20.81 -31.72 -1.52
N SER A 444 -19.86 -30.98 -2.10
CA SER A 444 -19.42 -31.17 -3.48
C SER A 444 -18.85 -32.57 -3.72
N VAL A 445 -18.02 -33.07 -2.80
CA VAL A 445 -17.44 -34.43 -2.89
C VAL A 445 -18.51 -35.49 -2.67
N ALA A 446 -19.37 -35.35 -1.65
CA ALA A 446 -20.45 -36.29 -1.39
C ALA A 446 -21.45 -36.36 -2.54
N LEU A 447 -21.74 -35.25 -3.21
CA LEU A 447 -22.60 -35.21 -4.40
C LEU A 447 -21.99 -36.02 -5.56
N ALA A 448 -20.70 -35.84 -5.84
CA ALA A 448 -20.02 -36.63 -6.87
C ALA A 448 -20.01 -38.13 -6.54
N MET A 449 -19.85 -38.48 -5.27
CA MET A 449 -19.97 -39.88 -4.80
C MET A 449 -21.38 -40.42 -5.04
N ALA A 450 -22.43 -39.69 -4.67
CA ALA A 450 -23.80 -40.11 -4.89
C ALA A 450 -24.13 -40.33 -6.38
N LEU A 451 -23.65 -39.47 -7.28
CA LEU A 451 -23.81 -39.65 -8.72
C LEU A 451 -23.12 -40.94 -9.20
N LYS A 452 -21.90 -41.17 -8.73
CA LYS A 452 -21.12 -42.38 -9.06
C LYS A 452 -21.79 -43.65 -8.54
N ASP A 453 -22.22 -43.64 -7.28
CA ASP A 453 -22.82 -44.80 -6.61
C ASP A 453 -24.15 -45.22 -7.25
N ASN A 454 -24.85 -44.28 -7.91
CA ASN A 454 -26.09 -44.52 -8.64
C ASN A 454 -25.90 -44.58 -10.17
N ALA A 455 -24.66 -44.63 -10.66
CA ALA A 455 -24.32 -44.69 -12.08
C ALA A 455 -25.01 -43.61 -12.95
N ILE A 456 -25.14 -42.39 -12.43
CA ILE A 456 -25.73 -41.27 -13.15
C ILE A 456 -24.73 -40.70 -14.16
N PRO A 457 -25.02 -40.68 -15.47
CA PRO A 457 -24.14 -40.08 -16.47
C PRO A 457 -24.06 -38.56 -16.31
N PRO A 458 -22.85 -37.95 -16.22
CA PRO A 458 -22.71 -36.51 -16.06
C PRO A 458 -23.35 -35.67 -17.19
N GLU A 459 -23.37 -36.20 -18.41
CA GLU A 459 -23.99 -35.59 -19.59
C GLU A 459 -25.51 -35.40 -19.46
N ASP A 460 -26.18 -36.25 -18.68
CA ASP A 460 -27.64 -36.22 -18.50
C ASP A 460 -28.10 -35.21 -17.44
N ILE A 461 -27.17 -34.72 -16.62
CA ILE A 461 -27.49 -33.79 -15.52
C ILE A 461 -28.01 -32.47 -16.07
N GLY A 462 -27.40 -31.96 -17.15
CA GLY A 462 -27.76 -30.65 -17.72
C GLY A 462 -29.18 -30.61 -18.29
N SER A 463 -29.64 -31.69 -18.92
CA SER A 463 -30.96 -31.77 -19.56
C SER A 463 -32.12 -31.87 -18.56
N HIS A 464 -31.84 -32.24 -17.31
CA HIS A 464 -32.85 -32.45 -16.26
C HIS A 464 -32.71 -31.49 -15.06
N ALA A 465 -31.81 -30.50 -15.15
CA ALA A 465 -31.59 -29.52 -14.08
C ALA A 465 -32.27 -28.18 -14.37
N THR A 466 -32.90 -27.61 -13.36
CA THR A 466 -33.25 -26.18 -13.38
C THR A 466 -31.99 -25.32 -13.23
N LEU A 467 -32.05 -24.03 -13.60
CA LEU A 467 -30.93 -23.10 -13.37
C LEU A 467 -30.46 -23.09 -11.91
N THR A 468 -31.41 -23.16 -10.97
CA THR A 468 -31.12 -23.23 -9.53
C THR A 468 -30.45 -24.55 -9.14
N SER A 469 -30.91 -25.68 -9.71
CA SER A 469 -30.33 -27.00 -9.45
C SER A 469 -28.87 -27.12 -9.94
N LEU A 470 -28.48 -26.32 -10.94
CA LEU A 470 -27.11 -26.32 -11.46
C LEU A 470 -26.09 -25.72 -10.47
N TYR A 471 -26.50 -24.96 -9.46
CA TYR A 471 -25.55 -24.29 -8.56
C TYR A 471 -24.64 -25.29 -7.82
N SER A 472 -25.21 -26.38 -7.31
CA SER A 472 -24.44 -27.43 -6.62
C SER A 472 -23.54 -28.20 -7.59
N ILE A 473 -24.00 -28.42 -8.83
CA ILE A 473 -23.23 -29.07 -9.90
C ILE A 473 -22.02 -28.22 -10.31
N LEU A 474 -22.20 -26.91 -10.48
CA LEU A 474 -21.12 -25.99 -10.78
C LEU A 474 -20.08 -25.91 -9.65
N SER A 475 -20.55 -25.89 -8.40
CA SER A 475 -19.65 -25.98 -7.23
C SER A 475 -18.87 -27.29 -7.23
N MET A 476 -19.54 -28.42 -7.48
CA MET A 476 -18.93 -29.74 -7.57
C MET A 476 -17.86 -29.80 -8.67
N ALA A 477 -18.17 -29.30 -9.86
CA ALA A 477 -17.24 -29.25 -10.98
C ALA A 477 -15.99 -28.42 -10.62
N ARG A 478 -16.17 -27.28 -9.94
CA ARG A 478 -15.06 -26.42 -9.51
C ARG A 478 -14.10 -27.11 -8.53
N VAL A 479 -14.64 -27.88 -7.58
CA VAL A 479 -13.83 -28.64 -6.60
C VAL A 479 -13.03 -29.74 -7.31
N HIS A 480 -13.67 -30.50 -8.20
CA HIS A 480 -13.03 -31.63 -8.89
C HIS A 480 -12.10 -31.23 -10.03
N SER A 481 -12.18 -29.98 -10.52
CA SER A 481 -11.30 -29.45 -11.57
C SER A 481 -10.00 -28.84 -11.03
N GLN A 482 -9.78 -28.88 -9.72
CA GLN A 482 -8.67 -28.25 -9.04
C GLN A 482 -7.85 -29.28 -8.25
N ASN A 483 -6.77 -28.84 -7.57
CA ASN A 483 -5.88 -29.75 -6.86
C ASN A 483 -6.62 -30.46 -5.70
N PRO A 484 -6.76 -31.80 -5.74
CA PRO A 484 -7.49 -32.55 -4.71
C PRO A 484 -6.83 -32.45 -3.33
N ARG A 485 -5.50 -32.22 -3.26
CA ARG A 485 -4.79 -32.06 -1.99
C ARG A 485 -5.30 -30.86 -1.21
N THR A 486 -5.55 -29.73 -1.87
CA THR A 486 -6.04 -28.50 -1.23
C THR A 486 -7.38 -28.75 -0.54
N TYR A 487 -8.33 -29.35 -1.25
CA TYR A 487 -9.65 -29.66 -0.72
C TYR A 487 -9.62 -30.76 0.35
N GLY A 488 -8.76 -31.76 0.19
CA GLY A 488 -8.51 -32.76 1.22
C GLY A 488 -8.03 -32.15 2.53
N GLU A 489 -7.13 -31.16 2.48
CA GLU A 489 -6.67 -30.46 3.68
C GLU A 489 -7.75 -29.59 4.31
N ILE A 490 -8.53 -28.84 3.52
CA ILE A 490 -9.67 -28.05 4.00
C ILE A 490 -10.66 -28.95 4.76
N MET A 491 -11.01 -30.11 4.19
CA MET A 491 -11.92 -31.06 4.84
C MET A 491 -11.33 -31.68 6.11
N SER A 492 -10.01 -31.83 6.16
CA SER A 492 -9.29 -32.45 7.29
C SER A 492 -8.98 -31.49 8.45
N THR A 493 -9.26 -30.19 8.30
CA THR A 493 -9.06 -29.18 9.36
C THR A 493 -9.76 -29.57 10.67
N SER A 494 -9.15 -29.23 11.81
CA SER A 494 -9.73 -29.51 13.12
C SER A 494 -10.55 -28.31 13.62
N GLY A 495 -10.83 -28.23 14.93
CA GLY A 495 -11.45 -27.05 15.53
C GLY A 495 -12.95 -26.88 15.27
N GLN A 496 -13.44 -25.65 15.48
CA GLN A 496 -14.89 -25.35 15.46
C GLN A 496 -15.56 -25.55 14.10
N GLY A 497 -14.82 -25.46 12.99
CA GLY A 497 -15.36 -25.66 11.64
C GLY A 497 -15.94 -27.06 11.42
N SER A 498 -15.44 -28.08 12.14
CA SER A 498 -15.98 -29.45 12.08
C SER A 498 -17.44 -29.56 12.52
N ARG A 499 -17.86 -28.70 13.46
CA ARG A 499 -19.23 -28.70 14.02
C ARG A 499 -20.27 -28.41 12.96
N ILE A 500 -19.94 -27.55 12.00
CA ILE A 500 -20.83 -27.17 10.90
C ILE A 500 -21.13 -28.37 9.99
N VAL A 501 -20.10 -29.12 9.59
CA VAL A 501 -20.27 -30.29 8.72
C VAL A 501 -21.05 -31.40 9.42
N LEU A 502 -20.71 -31.69 10.69
CA LEU A 502 -21.41 -32.71 11.47
C LEU A 502 -22.87 -32.34 11.74
N SER A 503 -23.15 -31.07 12.03
CA SER A 503 -24.51 -30.56 12.20
C SER A 503 -25.30 -30.67 10.89
N PHE A 504 -24.69 -30.28 9.77
CA PHE A 504 -25.31 -30.40 8.45
C PHE A 504 -25.67 -31.85 8.12
N ALA A 505 -24.75 -32.81 8.34
CA ALA A 505 -25.01 -34.23 8.09
C ALA A 505 -26.21 -34.76 8.88
N LYS A 506 -26.29 -34.42 10.18
CA LYS A 506 -27.44 -34.78 11.04
C LYS A 506 -28.75 -34.14 10.55
N ASN A 507 -28.69 -32.88 10.13
CA ASN A 507 -29.87 -32.18 9.61
C ASN A 507 -30.33 -32.76 8.27
N LEU A 508 -29.41 -33.19 7.42
CA LEU A 508 -29.72 -33.85 6.15
C LEU A 508 -30.45 -35.18 6.40
N GLU A 509 -29.92 -36.02 7.29
CA GLU A 509 -30.57 -37.27 7.70
C GLU A 509 -31.98 -37.04 8.27
N LYS A 510 -32.14 -36.03 9.13
CA LYS A 510 -33.44 -35.64 9.68
C LYS A 510 -34.43 -35.23 8.59
N ILE A 511 -34.01 -34.39 7.64
CA ILE A 511 -34.86 -33.94 6.53
C ILE A 511 -35.22 -35.11 5.61
N THR A 512 -34.27 -35.99 5.29
CA THR A 512 -34.52 -37.19 4.48
C THR A 512 -35.55 -38.10 5.15
N THR A 513 -35.43 -38.33 6.45
CA THR A 513 -36.39 -39.15 7.22
C THR A 513 -37.81 -38.57 7.15
N MET A 514 -37.95 -37.25 7.33
CA MET A 514 -39.24 -36.57 7.21
C MET A 514 -39.82 -36.66 5.79
N ALA A 515 -38.96 -36.51 4.77
CA ALA A 515 -39.36 -36.58 3.37
C ALA A 515 -39.81 -38.00 2.97
N GLU A 516 -39.09 -39.03 3.39
CA GLU A 516 -39.46 -40.44 3.15
C GLU A 516 -40.74 -40.82 3.88
N ALA A 517 -41.01 -40.23 5.05
CA ALA A 517 -42.27 -40.37 5.76
C ALA A 517 -43.44 -39.57 5.14
N GLY A 518 -43.18 -38.69 4.17
CA GLY A 518 -44.19 -37.82 3.56
C GLY A 518 -44.72 -36.73 4.51
N ASP A 519 -43.97 -36.35 5.54
CA ASP A 519 -44.39 -35.39 6.57
C ASP A 519 -44.22 -33.94 6.08
N ILE A 520 -45.13 -33.52 5.18
CA ILE A 520 -45.10 -32.21 4.53
C ILE A 520 -45.28 -31.07 5.55
N GLU A 521 -46.12 -31.24 6.57
CA GLU A 521 -46.37 -30.21 7.57
C GLU A 521 -45.11 -29.95 8.42
N ALA A 522 -44.42 -31.01 8.87
CA ALA A 522 -43.16 -30.85 9.60
C ALA A 522 -42.08 -30.20 8.73
N LEU A 523 -41.97 -30.57 7.46
CA LEU A 523 -41.02 -29.96 6.52
C LEU A 523 -41.31 -28.47 6.32
N CYS A 524 -42.59 -28.10 6.12
CA CYS A 524 -43.00 -26.69 6.01
C CYS A 524 -42.68 -25.90 7.28
N ALA A 525 -42.92 -26.48 8.45
CA ALA A 525 -42.61 -25.86 9.73
C ALA A 525 -41.11 -25.58 9.90
N VAL A 526 -40.26 -26.55 9.54
CA VAL A 526 -38.79 -26.38 9.55
C VAL A 526 -38.34 -25.27 8.58
N ILE A 527 -38.92 -25.21 7.38
CA ILE A 527 -38.60 -24.14 6.39
C ILE A 527 -38.97 -22.76 6.95
N GLU A 528 -40.13 -22.64 7.60
CA GLU A 528 -40.59 -21.38 8.18
C GLU A 528 -39.75 -20.95 9.39
N GLU A 529 -39.37 -21.90 10.24
CA GLU A 529 -38.44 -21.65 11.35
C GLU A 529 -37.09 -21.14 10.83
N ASN A 530 -36.53 -21.80 9.82
CA ASN A 530 -35.28 -21.38 9.18
C ASN A 530 -35.41 -20.00 8.53
N ARG A 531 -36.54 -19.68 7.90
CA ARG A 531 -36.81 -18.35 7.32
C ARG A 531 -36.70 -17.26 8.39
N ARG A 532 -37.28 -17.48 9.57
CA ARG A 532 -37.24 -16.53 10.69
C ARG A 532 -35.81 -16.36 11.22
N TYR A 533 -35.04 -17.44 11.32
CA TYR A 533 -33.64 -17.38 11.75
C TYR A 533 -32.76 -16.60 10.76
N LEU A 534 -32.92 -16.86 9.45
CA LEU A 534 -32.13 -16.20 8.41
C LEU A 534 -32.46 -14.71 8.28
N GLY A 535 -33.73 -14.33 8.53
CA GLY A 535 -34.19 -12.95 8.50
C GLY A 535 -34.47 -12.43 7.08
N GLU A 536 -35.42 -11.51 6.96
CA GLU A 536 -35.92 -11.02 5.68
C GLU A 536 -34.85 -10.30 4.85
N GLY A 537 -34.02 -9.47 5.49
CA GLY A 537 -32.96 -8.72 4.82
C GLY A 537 -31.94 -9.63 4.12
N PHE A 538 -31.42 -10.62 4.84
CA PHE A 538 -30.50 -11.61 4.27
C PHE A 538 -31.12 -12.35 3.10
N LEU A 539 -32.35 -12.84 3.26
CA LEU A 539 -33.05 -13.60 2.22
C LEU A 539 -33.28 -12.77 0.96
N LYS A 540 -33.70 -11.51 1.13
CA LYS A 540 -33.92 -10.57 0.02
C LYS A 540 -32.62 -10.30 -0.74
N ASP A 541 -31.54 -10.00 -0.02
CA ASP A 541 -30.23 -9.72 -0.63
C ASP A 541 -29.67 -10.93 -1.38
N ARG A 542 -29.79 -12.13 -0.80
CA ARG A 542 -29.31 -13.37 -1.45
C ARG A 542 -30.20 -13.78 -2.62
N MET A 543 -31.50 -13.53 -2.56
CA MET A 543 -32.39 -13.78 -3.69
C MET A 543 -32.04 -12.90 -4.89
N GLN A 544 -31.73 -11.62 -4.67
CA GLN A 544 -31.27 -10.74 -5.76
C GLN A 544 -29.99 -11.24 -6.42
N GLN A 545 -29.05 -11.78 -5.63
CA GLN A 545 -27.82 -12.38 -6.16
C GLN A 545 -28.10 -13.65 -6.96
N ALA A 546 -28.97 -14.53 -6.47
CA ALA A 546 -29.36 -15.75 -7.19
C ALA A 546 -29.98 -15.40 -8.56
N LEU A 547 -30.93 -14.46 -8.60
CA LEU A 547 -31.55 -14.02 -9.85
C LEU A 547 -30.52 -13.44 -10.85
N ALA A 548 -29.50 -12.74 -10.36
CA ALA A 548 -28.42 -12.23 -11.22
C ALA A 548 -27.56 -13.36 -11.81
N VAL A 549 -27.30 -14.41 -11.03
CA VAL A 549 -26.62 -15.63 -11.49
C VAL A 549 -27.48 -16.35 -12.54
N ASP A 550 -28.77 -16.53 -12.28
CA ASP A 550 -29.70 -17.17 -13.22
C ASP A 550 -29.77 -16.44 -14.55
N ALA A 551 -29.88 -15.11 -14.52
CA ALA A 551 -29.89 -14.28 -15.73
C ALA A 551 -28.58 -14.42 -16.53
N THR A 552 -27.47 -14.72 -15.86
CA THR A 552 -26.17 -14.92 -16.53
C THR A 552 -26.06 -16.34 -17.09
N LEU A 553 -26.40 -17.36 -16.31
CA LEU A 553 -26.41 -18.75 -16.77
C LEU A 553 -27.38 -18.97 -17.92
N GLY A 554 -28.59 -18.39 -17.85
CA GLY A 554 -29.57 -18.45 -18.92
C GLY A 554 -29.04 -17.89 -20.24
N ARG A 555 -28.26 -16.80 -20.20
CA ARG A 555 -27.62 -16.22 -21.40
C ARG A 555 -26.48 -17.07 -21.95
N VAL A 556 -25.77 -17.82 -21.10
CA VAL A 556 -24.71 -18.73 -21.53
C VAL A 556 -25.31 -19.97 -22.21
N LEU A 557 -26.37 -20.53 -21.62
CA LEU A 557 -27.04 -21.73 -22.13
C LEU A 557 -27.89 -21.46 -23.37
N SER A 558 -28.28 -20.21 -23.63
CA SER A 558 -29.03 -19.80 -24.84
C SER A 558 -28.14 -19.36 -26.01
N ARG A 559 -26.81 -19.54 -25.91
CA ARG A 559 -25.82 -19.14 -26.94
C ARG A 559 -25.29 -20.30 -27.80
N ASP A 560 -25.82 -21.49 -27.58
CA ASP A 560 -25.88 -22.57 -28.57
C ASP A 560 -27.19 -22.47 -29.35
#